data_AF-A0A948HGI2-F1
#
_entry.id   AF-A0A948HGI2-F1
#
_cell.length_a   1.000
_cell.length_b   1.000
_cell.length_c   1.000
_cell.angle_alpha   90.00
_cell.angle_beta   90.00
_cell.angle_gamma   90.00
#
_symmetry.space_group_name_H-M   'P 1'
#
loop_
_entity.id
_entity.type
_entity.pdbx_description
1 polymer ?
#
loop_
_entity_poly.entity_id
_entity_poly.type
_entity_poly.pdbx_seq_one_letter_code
_entity_poly.pdbx_strand_id
1 'polypeptide(L)'
;MSENIQITIAGLLVKNEEAVSELYKIMARKFPFKREFFMALSQEELIHASWISNFYPEFENGSLKFNQDKLSQEIIQKHIDKVEAAVREFKAKKLSLVDALSVALDIEMTLAEANFFEIKQSDPQTIQGLLQSLKDAFILHSSRIKEELEEAVK
;
A
#
# COMPACT_ATOMS: atom_id res chain seq x y z
N MET A 1 25.55 -16.48 2.37
CA MET A 1 24.59 -16.46 1.24
C MET A 1 24.29 -15.00 0.96
N SER A 2 24.46 -14.53 -0.26
CA SER A 2 24.03 -13.17 -0.62
C SER A 2 22.52 -13.09 -0.48
N GLU A 3 22.03 -12.07 0.22
CA GLU A 3 20.61 -11.78 0.33
C GLU A 3 20.00 -11.62 -1.07
N ASN A 4 18.91 -12.34 -1.37
CA ASN A 4 18.21 -12.16 -2.64
C ASN A 4 17.43 -10.85 -2.57
N ILE A 5 18.05 -9.80 -3.11
CA ILE A 5 17.50 -8.44 -3.20
C ILE A 5 16.05 -8.39 -3.73
N GLN A 6 15.66 -9.30 -4.64
CA GLN A 6 14.30 -9.32 -5.19
C GLN A 6 13.29 -9.81 -4.15
N ILE A 7 13.66 -10.82 -3.37
CA ILE A 7 12.87 -11.30 -2.22
C ILE A 7 12.78 -10.20 -1.16
N THR A 8 13.86 -9.48 -0.89
CA THR A 8 13.85 -8.35 0.05
C THR A 8 12.86 -7.26 -0.41
N ILE A 9 12.90 -6.85 -1.68
CA ILE A 9 11.97 -5.86 -2.24
C ILE A 9 10.52 -6.38 -2.17
N ALA A 10 10.27 -7.63 -2.58
CA ALA A 10 8.95 -8.23 -2.52
C ALA A 10 8.42 -8.35 -1.08
N GLY A 11 9.30 -8.64 -0.11
CA GLY A 11 8.99 -8.66 1.32
C GLY A 11 8.63 -7.28 1.86
N LEU A 12 9.36 -6.23 1.45
CA LEU A 12 9.04 -4.86 1.81
C LEU A 12 7.69 -4.42 1.23
N LEU A 13 7.39 -4.78 -0.03
CA LEU A 13 6.09 -4.53 -0.64
C LEU A 13 4.95 -5.21 0.12
N VAL A 14 5.10 -6.49 0.49
CA VAL A 14 4.11 -7.19 1.32
C VAL A 14 3.93 -6.49 2.67
N LYS A 15 5.02 -6.14 3.34
CA LYS A 15 4.98 -5.42 4.61
C LYS A 15 4.27 -4.06 4.48
N ASN A 16 4.44 -3.38 3.34
CA ASN A 16 3.74 -2.14 3.04
C ASN A 16 2.22 -2.33 3.05
N GLU A 17 1.72 -3.26 2.23
CA GLU A 17 0.28 -3.54 2.13
C GLU A 17 -0.30 -3.97 3.50
N GLU A 18 0.43 -4.80 4.25
CA GLU A 18 0.01 -5.21 5.60
C GLU A 18 -0.05 -4.03 6.60
N ALA A 19 0.90 -3.09 6.52
CA ALA A 19 0.91 -1.90 7.35
C ALA A 19 -0.29 -0.99 7.05
N VAL A 20 -0.62 -0.81 5.76
CA VAL A 20 -1.80 -0.04 5.32
C VAL A 20 -3.09 -0.75 5.77
N SER A 21 -3.15 -2.08 5.68
CA SER A 21 -4.26 -2.87 6.22
C SER A 21 -4.46 -2.63 7.72
N GLU A 22 -3.40 -2.60 8.53
CA GLU A 22 -3.49 -2.34 9.97
C GLU A 22 -3.95 -0.91 10.26
N LEU A 23 -3.52 0.08 9.47
CA LEU A 23 -4.05 1.45 9.57
C LEU A 23 -5.56 1.46 9.40
N TYR A 24 -6.07 0.82 8.34
CA TYR A 24 -7.50 0.74 8.10
C TYR A 24 -8.26 -0.02 9.19
N LYS A 25 -7.69 -1.11 9.75
CA LYS A 25 -8.29 -1.81 10.92
C LYS A 25 -8.41 -0.88 12.12
N ILE A 26 -7.44 -0.01 12.37
CA ILE A 26 -7.48 0.94 13.48
C ILE A 26 -8.54 2.02 13.22
N MET A 27 -8.62 2.54 12.00
CA MET A 27 -9.66 3.49 11.60
C MET A 27 -11.05 2.88 11.78
N ALA A 28 -11.26 1.63 11.35
CA ALA A 28 -12.52 0.90 11.52
C ALA A 28 -12.94 0.76 13.00
N ARG A 29 -11.97 0.61 13.92
CA ARG A 29 -12.24 0.57 15.37
C ARG A 29 -12.57 1.95 15.94
N LYS A 30 -11.93 3.01 15.44
CA LYS A 30 -12.14 4.39 15.91
C LYS A 30 -13.40 5.04 15.38
N PHE A 31 -13.81 4.67 14.18
CA PHE A 31 -15.00 5.19 13.51
C PHE A 31 -15.98 4.04 13.24
N PRO A 32 -16.67 3.50 14.27
CA PRO A 32 -17.58 2.37 14.10
C PRO A 32 -18.67 2.59 13.04
N PHE A 33 -19.10 3.84 12.84
CA PHE A 33 -20.10 4.22 11.83
C PHE A 33 -19.58 4.19 10.38
N LYS A 34 -18.26 4.14 10.17
CA LYS A 34 -17.59 3.88 8.87
C LYS A 34 -16.79 2.58 8.90
N ARG A 35 -17.12 1.66 9.83
CA ARG A 35 -16.38 0.40 10.03
C ARG A 35 -16.34 -0.45 8.76
N GLU A 36 -17.47 -0.61 8.09
CA GLU A 36 -17.57 -1.45 6.89
C GLU A 36 -16.65 -0.94 5.78
N PHE A 37 -16.65 0.37 5.56
CA PHE A 37 -15.76 1.03 4.60
C PHE A 37 -14.28 0.73 4.86
N PHE A 38 -13.80 1.01 6.08
CA PHE A 38 -12.40 0.77 6.43
C PHE A 38 -12.02 -0.71 6.49
N MET A 39 -12.94 -1.59 6.92
CA MET A 39 -12.68 -3.03 6.90
C MET A 39 -12.60 -3.59 5.48
N ALA A 40 -13.37 -3.03 4.53
CA ALA A 40 -13.27 -3.41 3.12
C ALA A 40 -11.88 -3.05 2.55
N LEU A 41 -11.43 -1.80 2.73
CA LEU A 41 -10.09 -1.37 2.31
C LEU A 41 -9.00 -2.25 2.96
N SER A 42 -9.11 -2.51 4.27
CA SER A 42 -8.18 -3.38 4.98
C SER A 42 -8.07 -4.78 4.36
N GLN A 43 -9.18 -5.36 3.92
CA GLN A 43 -9.21 -6.69 3.30
C GLN A 43 -8.64 -6.67 1.88
N GLU A 44 -8.87 -5.58 1.14
CA GLU A 44 -8.29 -5.35 -0.19
C GLU A 44 -6.76 -5.29 -0.09
N GLU A 45 -6.18 -4.58 0.89
CA GLU A 45 -4.72 -4.55 1.07
C GLU A 45 -4.11 -5.93 1.40
N LEU A 46 -4.82 -6.78 2.15
CA LEU A 46 -4.34 -8.15 2.39
C LEU A 46 -4.38 -8.99 1.10
N ILE A 47 -5.30 -8.70 0.19
CA ILE A 47 -5.33 -9.33 -1.12
C ILE A 47 -4.14 -8.84 -1.97
N HIS A 48 -3.80 -7.55 -1.91
CA HIS A 48 -2.61 -7.01 -2.60
C HIS A 48 -1.31 -7.66 -2.10
N ALA A 49 -1.16 -7.79 -0.78
CA ALA A 49 -0.05 -8.53 -0.17
C ALA A 49 0.05 -9.96 -0.75
N SER A 50 -1.10 -10.63 -0.90
CA SER A 50 -1.14 -11.98 -1.47
C SER A 50 -0.70 -12.02 -2.94
N TRP A 51 -1.09 -11.02 -3.76
CA TRP A 51 -0.67 -10.92 -5.15
C TRP A 51 0.85 -10.88 -5.27
N ILE A 52 1.52 -10.11 -4.40
CA ILE A 52 2.97 -9.99 -4.39
C ILE A 52 3.63 -11.29 -3.90
N SER A 53 3.13 -11.86 -2.80
CA SER A 53 3.72 -13.08 -2.21
C SER A 53 3.61 -14.30 -3.12
N ASN A 54 2.60 -14.35 -3.99
CA ASN A 54 2.43 -15.44 -4.96
C ASN A 54 3.60 -15.55 -5.96
N PHE A 55 4.38 -14.47 -6.15
CA PHE A 55 5.55 -14.46 -7.03
C PHE A 55 6.88 -14.72 -6.31
N TYR A 56 6.87 -15.03 -5.00
CA TYR A 56 8.09 -15.33 -4.24
C TYR A 56 8.92 -16.46 -4.86
N PRO A 57 8.35 -17.60 -5.32
CA PRO A 57 9.15 -18.63 -5.98
C PRO A 57 9.91 -18.12 -7.21
N GLU A 58 9.29 -17.26 -8.02
CA GLU A 58 9.86 -16.67 -9.23
C GLU A 58 10.94 -15.62 -8.92
N PHE A 59 10.79 -14.85 -7.85
CA PHE A 59 11.84 -13.98 -7.34
C PHE A 59 13.01 -14.78 -6.76
N GLU A 60 12.73 -15.88 -6.06
CA GLU A 60 13.74 -16.72 -5.42
C GLU A 60 14.61 -17.44 -6.46
N ASN A 61 13.97 -18.00 -7.50
CA ASN A 61 14.67 -18.68 -8.58
C ASN A 61 15.24 -17.73 -9.65
N GLY A 62 14.94 -16.42 -9.55
CA GLY A 62 15.50 -15.37 -10.39
C GLY A 62 14.86 -15.23 -11.78
N SER A 63 13.76 -15.95 -12.06
CA SER A 63 12.99 -15.84 -13.30
C SER A 63 12.20 -14.53 -13.41
N LEU A 64 11.98 -13.85 -12.29
CA LEU A 64 11.26 -12.59 -12.21
C LEU A 64 12.04 -11.59 -11.35
N LYS A 65 12.09 -10.33 -11.79
CA LYS A 65 12.89 -9.27 -11.15
C LYS A 65 12.18 -7.93 -11.27
N PHE A 66 12.13 -7.20 -10.16
CA PHE A 66 11.81 -5.78 -10.15
C PHE A 66 12.95 -4.94 -10.70
N ASN A 67 12.58 -3.78 -11.24
CA ASN A 67 13.53 -2.74 -11.63
C ASN A 67 14.02 -1.98 -10.38
N GLN A 68 15.26 -2.25 -9.97
CA GLN A 68 15.84 -1.72 -8.73
C GLN A 68 16.12 -0.21 -8.78
N ASP A 69 16.22 0.39 -9.96
CA ASP A 69 16.41 1.84 -10.10
C ASP A 69 15.16 2.64 -9.69
N LYS A 70 14.02 1.95 -9.51
CA LYS A 70 12.70 2.55 -9.25
C LYS A 70 12.06 2.00 -7.98
N LEU A 71 12.04 0.68 -7.84
CA LEU A 71 11.62 0.00 -6.62
C LEU A 71 12.80 -0.11 -5.67
N SER A 72 13.25 1.04 -5.16
CA SER A 72 14.29 1.06 -4.13
C SER A 72 13.71 0.67 -2.79
N GLN A 73 14.45 -0.14 -2.04
CA GLN A 73 14.09 -0.52 -0.68
C GLN A 73 13.87 0.71 0.22
N GLU A 74 14.64 1.78 -0.01
CA GLU A 74 14.55 3.02 0.77
C GLU A 74 13.19 3.71 0.59
N ILE A 75 12.66 3.78 -0.63
CA ILE A 75 11.35 4.39 -0.89
C ILE A 75 10.24 3.58 -0.22
N ILE A 76 10.28 2.25 -0.35
CA ILE A 76 9.28 1.37 0.28
C ILE A 76 9.35 1.50 1.80
N GLN A 77 10.56 1.48 2.37
CA GLN A 77 10.76 1.59 3.80
C GLN A 77 10.27 2.94 4.35
N LYS A 78 10.55 4.05 3.66
CA LYS A 78 10.02 5.37 4.06
C LYS A 78 8.50 5.40 4.07
N HIS A 79 7.85 4.74 3.11
CA HIS A 79 6.40 4.67 3.07
C HIS A 79 5.86 3.82 4.24
N ILE A 80 6.45 2.65 4.50
CA ILE A 80 6.13 1.83 5.68
C ILE A 80 6.26 2.65 6.96
N ASP A 81 7.36 3.38 7.14
CA ASP A 81 7.60 4.19 8.33
C ASP A 81 6.54 5.28 8.52
N LYS A 82 6.09 5.90 7.41
CA LYS A 82 5.00 6.88 7.39
C LYS A 82 3.67 6.25 7.84
N VAL A 83 3.33 5.09 7.28
CA VAL A 83 2.10 4.35 7.63
C VAL A 83 2.13 3.89 9.10
N GLU A 84 3.25 3.33 9.55
CA GLU A 84 3.43 2.91 10.94
C GLU A 84 3.37 4.10 11.91
N ALA A 85 3.85 5.28 11.50
CA ALA A 85 3.71 6.51 12.28
C ALA A 85 2.25 6.94 12.41
N ALA A 86 1.48 6.89 11.31
CA ALA A 86 0.04 7.13 11.34
C ALA A 86 -0.66 6.12 12.27
N VAL A 87 -0.35 4.82 12.17
CA VAL A 87 -0.87 3.79 13.08
C VAL A 87 -0.64 4.15 14.56
N ARG A 88 0.58 4.58 14.91
CA ARG A 88 0.92 5.01 16.28
C ARG A 88 0.14 6.25 16.70
N GLU A 89 0.04 7.24 15.82
CA GLU A 89 -0.67 8.48 16.10
C GLU A 89 -2.15 8.23 16.35
N PHE A 90 -2.79 7.40 15.52
CA PHE A 90 -4.18 7.02 15.71
C PHE A 90 -4.31 6.29 17.04
N LYS A 91 -3.49 5.29 17.34
CA LYS A 91 -3.56 4.59 18.65
C LYS A 91 -3.48 5.57 19.85
N ALA A 92 -2.68 6.63 19.77
CA ALA A 92 -2.45 7.57 20.86
C ALA A 92 -3.47 8.72 20.95
N LYS A 93 -4.02 9.21 19.82
CA LYS A 93 -4.81 10.44 19.77
C LYS A 93 -6.28 10.19 19.40
N LYS A 94 -7.14 11.15 19.79
CA LYS A 94 -8.47 11.31 19.19
C LYS A 94 -8.31 12.21 17.97
N LEU A 95 -8.46 11.62 16.79
CA LEU A 95 -8.49 12.34 15.52
C LEU A 95 -9.94 12.47 15.06
N SER A 96 -10.25 13.54 14.32
CA SER A 96 -11.54 13.64 13.64
C SER A 96 -11.58 12.67 12.45
N LEU A 97 -12.77 12.40 11.93
CA LEU A 97 -12.91 11.60 10.70
C LEU A 97 -12.24 12.29 9.51
N VAL A 98 -12.32 13.62 9.43
CA VAL A 98 -11.70 14.42 8.37
C VAL A 98 -10.18 14.29 8.42
N ASP A 99 -9.56 14.38 9.60
CA ASP A 99 -8.13 14.15 9.75
C ASP A 99 -7.76 12.72 9.34
N ALA A 100 -8.60 11.75 9.72
CA ALA A 100 -8.35 10.35 9.42
C ALA A 100 -8.35 10.05 7.93
N LEU A 101 -9.38 10.52 7.22
CA LEU A 101 -9.51 10.38 5.78
C LEU A 101 -8.43 11.17 5.02
N SER A 102 -8.04 12.35 5.54
CA SER A 102 -6.96 13.14 4.95
C SER A 102 -5.61 12.41 5.02
N VAL A 103 -5.31 11.77 6.16
CA VAL A 103 -4.09 10.95 6.31
C VAL A 103 -4.15 9.71 5.43
N ALA A 104 -5.30 9.04 5.34
CA ALA A 104 -5.48 7.89 4.46
C ALA A 104 -5.23 8.26 2.99
N LEU A 105 -5.79 9.38 2.53
CA LEU A 105 -5.62 9.86 1.16
C LEU A 105 -4.16 10.20 0.86
N ASP A 106 -3.48 10.89 1.77
CA ASP A 106 -2.05 11.20 1.64
C ASP A 106 -1.19 9.93 1.54
N ILE A 107 -1.51 8.88 2.31
CA ILE A 107 -0.83 7.58 2.22
C ILE A 107 -1.01 6.96 0.82
N GLU A 108 -2.25 6.84 0.34
CA GLU A 108 -2.53 6.26 -0.98
C GLU A 108 -1.86 7.03 -2.13
N MET A 109 -1.81 8.37 -2.03
CA MET A 109 -1.20 9.21 -3.06
C MET A 109 0.32 9.18 -3.06
N THR A 110 0.97 8.92 -1.91
CA THR A 110 2.43 9.02 -1.76
C THR A 110 3.19 8.08 -2.71
N LEU A 111 2.73 6.84 -2.87
CA LEU A 111 3.39 5.87 -3.77
C LEU A 111 3.11 6.19 -5.24
N ALA A 112 1.90 6.64 -5.57
CA ALA A 112 1.56 7.04 -6.93
C ALA A 112 2.44 8.21 -7.43
N GLU A 113 2.70 9.20 -6.55
CA GLU A 113 3.54 10.36 -6.86
C GLU A 113 5.04 10.04 -7.00
N ALA A 114 5.51 8.95 -6.35
CA ALA A 114 6.91 8.54 -6.39
C ALA A 114 7.32 7.82 -7.69
N ASN A 115 6.45 7.75 -8.70
CA ASN A 115 6.62 6.88 -9.89
C ASN A 115 6.85 5.41 -9.53
N PHE A 116 6.29 4.98 -8.41
CA PHE A 116 6.53 3.65 -7.83
C PHE A 116 6.08 2.50 -8.75
N PHE A 117 4.97 2.72 -9.45
CA PHE A 117 4.38 1.76 -10.38
C PHE A 117 4.74 2.08 -11.85
N GLU A 118 5.90 2.69 -12.10
CA GLU A 118 6.35 2.92 -13.48
C GLU A 118 6.62 1.59 -14.18
N ILE A 119 5.86 1.32 -15.25
CA ILE A 119 5.96 0.10 -16.07
C ILE A 119 6.79 0.41 -17.32
N LYS A 120 7.82 -0.38 -17.59
CA LYS A 120 8.60 -0.29 -18.85
C LYS A 120 8.19 -1.37 -19.83
N GLN A 121 8.27 -1.06 -21.12
CA GLN A 121 8.04 -2.06 -22.18
C GLN A 121 8.99 -3.27 -22.08
N SER A 122 10.18 -3.07 -21.51
CA SER A 122 11.17 -4.14 -21.30
C SER A 122 10.87 -5.06 -20.12
N ASP A 123 9.92 -4.71 -19.25
CA ASP A 123 9.61 -5.53 -18.08
C ASP A 123 8.83 -6.80 -18.51
N PRO A 124 9.01 -7.95 -17.83
CA PRO A 124 8.20 -9.13 -18.09
C PRO A 124 6.71 -8.82 -17.97
N GLN A 125 5.86 -9.34 -18.88
CA GLN A 125 4.41 -9.10 -18.85
C GLN A 125 3.77 -9.38 -17.48
N THR A 126 4.27 -10.40 -16.78
CA THR A 126 3.86 -10.73 -15.41
C THR A 126 4.12 -9.59 -14.42
N ILE A 127 5.29 -8.95 -14.48
CA ILE A 127 5.63 -7.78 -13.65
C ILE A 127 4.76 -6.59 -14.04
N GLN A 128 4.57 -6.35 -15.35
CA GLN A 128 3.71 -5.27 -15.82
C GLN A 128 2.28 -5.44 -15.28
N GLY A 129 1.74 -6.65 -15.32
CA GLY A 129 0.44 -7.00 -14.78
C GLY A 129 0.34 -6.75 -13.28
N LEU A 130 1.30 -7.24 -12.49
CA LEU A 130 1.33 -7.01 -11.04
C LEU A 130 1.37 -5.51 -10.69
N LEU A 131 2.30 -4.75 -11.30
CA LEU A 131 2.44 -3.32 -11.04
C LEU A 131 1.21 -2.52 -11.47
N GLN A 132 0.59 -2.91 -12.59
CA GLN A 132 -0.65 -2.28 -13.05
C GLN A 132 -1.81 -2.57 -12.09
N SER A 133 -1.98 -3.82 -11.64
CA SER A 133 -3.04 -4.17 -10.68
C SER A 133 -2.90 -3.44 -9.36
N LEU A 134 -1.68 -3.32 -8.83
CA LEU A 134 -1.43 -2.52 -7.63
C LEU A 134 -1.79 -1.05 -7.89
N LYS A 135 -1.26 -0.45 -8.97
CA LYS A 135 -1.56 0.95 -9.33
C LYS A 135 -3.06 1.23 -9.44
N ASP A 136 -3.81 0.36 -10.09
CA ASP A 136 -5.25 0.52 -10.26
C ASP A 136 -5.98 0.47 -8.90
N ALA A 137 -5.53 -0.37 -7.98
CA ALA A 137 -6.07 -0.43 -6.63
C ALA A 137 -5.80 0.84 -5.83
N PHE A 138 -4.57 1.37 -5.85
CA PHE A 138 -4.22 2.65 -5.21
C PHE A 138 -5.10 3.82 -5.74
N ILE A 139 -5.33 3.87 -7.05
CA ILE A 139 -6.21 4.88 -7.67
C ILE A 139 -7.65 4.72 -7.17
N LEU A 140 -8.16 3.48 -7.12
CA LEU A 140 -9.51 3.19 -6.65
C LEU A 140 -9.69 3.56 -5.17
N HIS A 141 -8.73 3.19 -4.32
CA HIS A 141 -8.74 3.53 -2.89
C HIS A 141 -8.72 5.04 -2.69
N SER A 142 -7.80 5.75 -3.38
CA SER A 142 -7.72 7.21 -3.36
C SER A 142 -9.05 7.87 -3.73
N SER A 143 -9.72 7.39 -4.79
CA SER A 143 -11.03 7.91 -5.21
C SER A 143 -12.08 7.74 -4.12
N ARG A 144 -12.21 6.52 -3.59
CA ARG A 144 -13.19 6.19 -2.55
C ARG A 144 -12.98 6.98 -1.26
N ILE A 145 -11.73 7.15 -0.84
CA ILE A 145 -11.37 7.95 0.35
C ILE A 145 -11.66 9.43 0.11
N LYS A 146 -11.40 9.93 -1.10
CA LYS A 146 -11.70 11.32 -1.46
C LYS A 146 -13.20 11.60 -1.42
N GLU A 147 -14.02 10.70 -1.94
CA GLU A 147 -15.49 10.81 -1.88
C GLU A 147 -15.97 10.86 -0.42
N GLU A 148 -15.47 9.97 0.43
CA GLU A 148 -15.75 9.95 1.87
C GLU A 148 -15.31 11.24 2.58
N LEU A 149 -14.15 11.80 2.19
CA LEU A 149 -13.64 13.06 2.73
C LEU A 149 -14.53 14.23 2.32
N GLU A 150 -14.96 14.29 1.06
CA GLU A 150 -15.87 15.31 0.55
C GLU A 150 -17.25 15.25 1.22
N GLU A 151 -17.72 14.07 1.60
CA GLU A 151 -18.93 13.91 2.41
C GLU A 151 -18.74 14.39 3.86
N ALA A 152 -17.59 14.08 4.47
CA ALA A 152 -17.32 14.41 5.87
C ALA A 152 -17.12 15.91 6.14
N VAL A 153 -16.82 16.71 5.11
CA VAL A 153 -16.61 18.17 5.22
C VAL A 153 -17.86 19.00 4.88
N LYS A 154 -18.96 18.37 4.47
CA LYS A 154 -20.26 19.03 4.22
C LYS A 154 -21.02 19.27 5.53
#